data_AF-A0A6A2ZXS5-F1
#
_entry.id   AF-A0A6A2ZXS5-F1
#
_cell.length_a   1.000
_cell.length_b   1.000
_cell.length_c   1.000
_cell.angle_alpha   90.00
_cell.angle_beta   90.00
_cell.angle_gamma   90.00
#
_symmetry.space_group_name_H-M   'P 1'
#
loop_
_entity.id
_entity.type
_entity.pdbx_description
1 polymer ?
#
loop_
_entity_poly.entity_id
_entity_poly.type
_entity_poly.pdbx_seq_one_letter_code
_entity_poly.pdbx_strand_id
1 'polypeptide(L)'
;MPSTPEKPSNGPMWKGVIVAYMIVAICYLPVAFIGFWAFGNSVDDNILLTLEKPIWLIVTANMFFVIHVIGSYQIFAMPVFDMIQCFLVKEMRFNHVVLLMMFVAAFTMIIAICFPFFGGLLSFFGGFAFAPTSYFLPCIIWLIICKPKRFSLTWFINWLCTILGVLPMVLSPIGGLRSIIVSAKDTTNSSPDSIPDCRTVC
;
A
#
# COMPACT_ATOMS: atom_id res chain seq x y z
N MET A 1 24.25 11.02 5.66
CA MET A 1 25.52 10.68 6.34
C MET A 1 26.54 10.37 5.26
N PRO A 2 27.63 11.14 5.11
CA PRO A 2 28.62 10.88 4.07
C PRO A 2 29.35 9.57 4.38
N SER A 3 29.18 8.58 3.51
CA SER A 3 29.91 7.31 3.58
C SER A 3 31.28 7.50 2.95
N THR A 4 32.33 7.57 3.75
CA THR A 4 33.71 7.45 3.26
C THR A 4 34.08 5.97 3.12
N PRO A 5 34.96 5.59 2.17
CA PRO A 5 35.37 4.20 1.95
C PRO A 5 35.97 3.52 3.20
N GLU A 6 36.57 4.30 4.10
CA GLU A 6 37.27 3.81 5.29
C GLU A 6 36.35 3.51 6.49
N LYS A 7 35.09 3.98 6.48
CA LYS A 7 34.15 3.75 7.59
C LYS A 7 32.81 3.25 7.06
N PRO A 8 32.61 1.92 6.97
CA PRO A 8 31.38 1.37 6.43
C PRO A 8 30.19 1.81 7.31
N SER A 9 29.21 2.47 6.69
CA SER A 9 28.03 3.04 7.36
C SER A 9 27.04 1.98 7.89
N ASN A 10 27.40 0.69 7.81
CA ASN A 10 26.53 -0.43 8.16
C ASN A 10 26.12 -0.42 9.65
N GLY A 11 27.02 -0.02 10.54
CA GLY A 11 26.74 0.04 11.98
C GLY A 11 25.67 1.07 12.34
N PRO A 12 25.86 2.37 12.01
CA PRO A 12 24.84 3.39 12.22
C PRO A 12 23.53 3.11 11.49
N MET A 13 23.60 2.59 10.25
CA MET A 13 22.41 2.26 9.46
C MET A 13 21.58 1.14 10.11
N TRP A 14 22.22 0.08 10.60
CA TRP A 14 21.52 -1.02 11.28
C TRP A 14 20.83 -0.56 12.57
N LYS A 15 21.50 0.28 13.37
CA LYS A 15 20.90 0.88 14.56
C LYS A 15 19.70 1.78 14.21
N GLY A 16 19.84 2.60 13.16
CA GLY A 16 18.75 3.44 12.67
C GLY A 16 17.54 2.62 12.22
N VAL A 17 17.77 1.54 11.47
CA VAL A 17 16.73 0.62 11.02
C VAL A 17 16.01 -0.06 12.19
N ILE A 18 16.76 -0.56 13.19
CA ILE A 18 16.15 -1.17 14.38
C ILE A 18 15.27 -0.16 15.13
N VAL A 19 15.80 1.05 15.38
CA VAL A 19 15.04 2.09 16.10
C VAL A 19 13.78 2.47 15.32
N ALA A 20 13.87 2.62 13.99
CA ALA A 20 12.72 2.91 13.15
C ALA A 20 11.64 1.83 13.25
N TYR A 21 12.00 0.55 13.13
CA TYR A 21 11.04 -0.56 13.25
C TYR A 21 10.44 -0.68 14.66
N MET A 22 11.23 -0.41 15.71
CA MET A 22 10.73 -0.38 17.08
C MET A 22 9.68 0.72 17.28
N ILE A 23 9.92 1.92 16.73
CA ILE A 23 8.94 3.03 16.78
C ILE A 23 7.66 2.64 16.04
N VAL A 24 7.77 2.06 14.83
CA VAL A 24 6.60 1.60 14.07
C VAL A 24 5.79 0.57 14.87
N ALA A 25 6.46 -0.41 15.48
CA ALA A 25 5.80 -1.42 16.30
C ALA A 25 5.07 -0.79 17.51
N ILE A 26 5.69 0.17 18.19
CA ILE A 26 5.10 0.89 19.33
C ILE A 26 3.89 1.72 18.89
N CYS A 27 3.87 2.26 17.67
CA CYS A 27 2.71 2.99 17.16
C CYS A 27 1.58 2.05 16.72
N TYR A 28 1.90 0.96 16.02
CA TYR A 28 0.89 0.08 15.41
C TYR A 28 0.27 -0.90 16.40
N LEU A 29 1.08 -1.49 17.29
CA LEU A 29 0.59 -2.55 18.19
C LEU A 29 -0.49 -2.06 19.17
N PRO A 30 -0.30 -0.94 19.92
CA PRO A 30 -1.34 -0.45 20.83
C PRO A 30 -2.62 -0.05 20.10
N VAL A 31 -2.49 0.57 18.91
CA VAL A 31 -3.65 0.95 18.09
C VAL A 31 -4.43 -0.28 17.65
N ALA A 32 -3.74 -1.35 17.23
CA ALA A 32 -4.38 -2.61 16.87
C ALA A 32 -5.07 -3.28 18.08
N PHE A 33 -4.41 -3.35 19.24
CA PHE A 33 -4.99 -3.95 20.44
C PHE A 33 -6.19 -3.18 20.98
N ILE A 34 -6.09 -1.85 21.08
CA ILE A 34 -7.19 -1.00 21.56
C ILE A 34 -8.34 -1.01 20.54
N GLY A 35 -8.04 -0.93 19.24
CA GLY A 35 -9.04 -0.99 18.18
C GLY A 35 -9.83 -2.30 18.21
N PHE A 36 -9.13 -3.44 18.32
CA PHE A 36 -9.79 -4.74 18.43
C PHE A 36 -10.62 -4.87 19.72
N TRP A 37 -10.15 -4.33 20.85
CA TRP A 37 -10.92 -4.34 22.10
C TRP A 37 -12.18 -3.46 22.02
N ALA A 38 -12.12 -2.33 21.31
CA ALA A 38 -13.22 -1.38 21.21
C ALA A 38 -14.31 -1.78 20.19
N PHE A 39 -13.92 -2.29 19.03
CA PHE A 39 -14.86 -2.61 17.93
C PHE A 39 -15.13 -4.11 17.77
N GLY A 40 -14.33 -4.97 18.41
CA GLY A 40 -14.49 -6.43 18.34
C GLY A 40 -14.41 -6.94 16.91
N ASN A 41 -15.36 -7.82 16.55
CA ASN A 41 -15.45 -8.46 15.25
C ASN A 41 -16.27 -7.66 14.22
N SER A 42 -16.73 -6.45 14.56
CA SER A 42 -17.58 -5.59 13.73
C SER A 42 -16.79 -4.48 13.04
N VAL A 43 -15.52 -4.73 12.68
CA VAL A 43 -14.64 -3.76 12.02
C VAL A 43 -14.75 -3.87 10.50
N ASP A 44 -15.08 -2.77 9.84
CA ASP A 44 -15.04 -2.66 8.38
C ASP A 44 -13.59 -2.49 7.90
N ASP A 45 -13.37 -2.80 6.61
CA ASP A 45 -12.07 -2.63 5.94
C ASP A 45 -11.50 -1.21 6.09
N ASN A 46 -12.37 -0.20 6.23
CA ASN A 46 -12.01 1.16 6.57
C ASN A 46 -12.48 1.49 7.98
N ILE A 47 -11.55 1.59 8.93
CA ILE A 47 -11.87 1.91 10.33
C ILE A 47 -12.60 3.24 10.51
N LEU A 48 -12.44 4.16 9.55
CA LEU A 48 -13.12 5.45 9.50
C LEU A 48 -14.63 5.34 9.26
N LEU A 49 -15.09 4.23 8.68
CA LEU A 49 -16.51 3.93 8.46
C LEU A 49 -17.15 3.27 9.68
N THR A 50 -16.39 2.49 10.45
CA THR A 50 -16.86 1.78 11.66
C THR A 50 -17.04 2.72 12.86
N LEU A 51 -16.48 3.93 12.83
CA LEU A 51 -16.65 4.93 13.89
C LEU A 51 -18.08 5.51 13.87
N GLU A 52 -19.02 4.92 14.60
CA GLU A 52 -20.42 5.40 14.65
C GLU A 52 -20.61 6.69 15.48
N LYS A 53 -19.81 6.93 16.54
CA LYS A 53 -19.95 8.08 17.46
C LYS A 53 -18.61 8.45 18.13
N PRO A 54 -18.33 9.73 18.49
CA PRO A 54 -19.01 10.99 18.15
C PRO A 54 -18.52 11.62 16.82
N ILE A 55 -19.40 12.42 16.18
CA ILE A 55 -19.18 13.00 14.84
C ILE A 55 -17.89 13.84 14.74
N TRP A 56 -17.54 14.59 15.79
CA TRP A 56 -16.34 15.43 15.77
C TRP A 56 -15.06 14.61 15.55
N LEU A 57 -14.96 13.42 16.16
CA LEU A 57 -13.80 12.56 16.02
C LEU A 57 -13.65 12.02 14.59
N ILE A 58 -14.77 11.65 13.95
CA ILE A 58 -14.80 11.17 12.57
C ILE A 58 -14.30 12.25 11.62
N VAL A 59 -14.83 13.48 11.77
CA VAL A 59 -14.47 14.61 10.91
C VAL A 59 -12.98 14.96 11.07
N THR A 60 -12.48 15.01 12.31
CA THR A 60 -11.07 15.27 12.59
C THR A 60 -10.15 14.18 12.04
N ALA A 61 -10.51 12.90 12.20
CA ALA A 61 -9.74 11.78 11.65
C ALA A 61 -9.69 11.81 10.12
N ASN A 62 -10.83 12.05 9.46
CA ASN A 62 -10.90 12.20 8.01
C ASN A 62 -10.09 13.40 7.52
N MET A 63 -10.13 14.54 8.23
CA MET A 63 -9.33 15.72 7.89
C MET A 63 -7.82 15.43 7.97
N PHE A 64 -7.34 14.77 9.03
CA PHE A 64 -5.94 14.40 9.16
C PHE A 64 -5.49 13.40 8.08
N PHE A 65 -6.32 12.40 7.78
CA PHE A 65 -6.04 11.44 6.71
C PHE A 65 -5.88 12.15 5.36
N VAL A 66 -6.80 13.05 4.99
CA VAL A 66 -6.73 13.81 3.74
C VAL A 66 -5.47 14.67 3.67
N ILE A 67 -5.15 15.42 4.73
CA ILE A 67 -3.92 16.24 4.78
C ILE A 67 -2.68 15.36 4.61
N HIS A 68 -2.62 14.22 5.31
CA HIS A 68 -1.51 13.29 5.22
C HIS A 68 -1.35 12.70 3.81
N VAL A 69 -2.44 12.28 3.16
CA VAL A 69 -2.42 11.69 1.82
C VAL A 69 -2.02 12.72 0.77
N ILE A 70 -2.51 13.96 0.85
CA ILE A 70 -2.07 15.04 -0.04
C ILE A 70 -0.57 15.28 0.11
N GLY A 71 -0.06 15.36 1.35
CA GLY A 71 1.37 15.57 1.59
C GLY A 71 2.24 14.42 1.09
N SER A 72 1.87 13.17 1.38
CA SER A 72 2.64 12.00 0.96
C SER A 72 2.61 11.79 -0.56
N TYR A 73 1.48 12.07 -1.21
CA TYR A 73 1.35 12.03 -2.67
C TYR A 73 2.38 12.94 -3.35
N GLN A 74 2.54 14.18 -2.88
CA GLN A 74 3.50 15.11 -3.49
C GLN A 74 4.94 14.60 -3.40
N ILE A 75 5.33 14.07 -2.23
CA ILE A 75 6.69 13.53 -2.01
C ILE A 75 6.93 12.30 -2.89
N PHE A 76 5.92 11.43 -3.04
CA PHE A 76 6.01 10.24 -3.87
C PHE A 76 6.03 10.57 -5.37
N ALA A 77 5.28 11.59 -5.79
CA ALA A 77 5.13 11.94 -7.20
C ALA A 77 6.41 12.53 -7.81
N MET A 78 7.17 13.33 -7.05
CA MET A 78 8.42 13.97 -7.53
C MET A 78 9.43 12.99 -8.18
N PRO A 79 9.90 11.91 -7.51
CA PRO A 79 10.86 10.99 -8.12
C PRO A 79 10.26 10.17 -9.26
N VAL A 80 8.96 9.85 -9.19
CA VAL A 80 8.27 9.12 -10.26
C VAL A 80 8.22 9.98 -11.53
N PHE A 81 7.90 11.26 -11.39
CA PHE A 81 7.90 12.20 -12.50
C PHE A 81 9.27 12.39 -13.12
N ASP A 82 10.33 12.47 -12.30
CA ASP A 82 11.70 12.56 -12.81
C ASP A 82 12.11 11.31 -13.62
N MET A 83 11.75 10.11 -13.13
CA MET A 83 12.02 8.86 -13.84
C MET A 83 11.29 8.79 -15.19
N ILE A 84 10.00 9.17 -15.24
CA ILE A 84 9.22 9.16 -16.49
C ILE A 84 9.75 10.22 -17.44
N GLN A 85 10.06 11.42 -16.97
CA GLN A 85 10.63 12.49 -17.79
C GLN A 85 11.97 12.05 -18.40
N CYS A 86 12.85 11.47 -17.60
CA CYS A 86 14.14 10.96 -18.07
C CYS A 86 13.96 9.89 -19.15
N PHE A 87 13.04 8.94 -18.93
CA PHE A 87 12.72 7.90 -19.91
C PHE A 87 12.14 8.49 -21.21
N LEU A 88 11.19 9.42 -21.11
CA LEU A 88 10.50 10.00 -22.27
C LEU A 88 11.42 10.88 -23.13
N VAL A 89 12.31 11.64 -22.50
CA VAL A 89 13.29 12.50 -23.18
C VAL A 89 14.38 11.64 -23.85
N LYS A 90 14.84 10.59 -23.16
CA LYS A 90 15.97 9.77 -23.62
C LYS A 90 15.57 8.74 -24.68
N GLU A 91 14.43 8.09 -24.52
CA GLU A 91 13.97 7.03 -25.45
C GLU A 91 13.02 7.55 -26.52
N MET A 92 12.05 8.43 -26.19
CA MET A 92 10.98 8.82 -27.12
C MET A 92 11.05 10.26 -27.65
N ARG A 93 12.04 11.07 -27.24
CA ARG A 93 12.25 12.48 -27.68
C ARG A 93 11.00 13.37 -27.60
N PHE A 94 10.06 13.08 -26.69
CA PHE A 94 8.84 13.88 -26.52
C PHE A 94 9.10 15.07 -25.59
N ASN A 95 8.66 16.25 -26.02
CA ASN A 95 8.84 17.51 -25.26
C ASN A 95 7.63 17.87 -24.37
N HIS A 96 6.49 17.17 -24.52
CA HIS A 96 5.23 17.48 -23.82
C HIS A 96 4.97 16.57 -22.61
N VAL A 97 5.96 16.47 -21.72
CA VAL A 97 5.92 15.58 -20.54
C VAL A 97 4.81 16.01 -19.57
N VAL A 98 4.60 17.31 -19.40
CA VAL A 98 3.55 17.87 -18.51
C VAL A 98 2.14 17.47 -18.96
N LEU A 99 1.90 17.39 -20.28
CA LEU A 99 0.59 17.01 -20.82
C LEU A 99 0.31 15.51 -20.61
N LEU A 100 1.32 14.66 -20.78
CA LEU A 100 1.23 13.24 -20.46
C LEU A 100 0.95 13.01 -18.96
N MET A 101 1.59 13.80 -18.08
CA MET A 101 1.36 13.72 -16.64
C MET A 101 -0.06 14.13 -16.25
N MET A 102 -0.60 15.19 -16.84
CA MET A 102 -2.01 15.56 -16.64
C MET A 102 -2.96 14.46 -17.12
N PHE A 103 -2.64 13.79 -18.23
CA PHE A 103 -3.43 12.66 -18.71
C PHE A 103 -3.39 11.46 -17.76
N VAL A 104 -2.22 11.11 -17.22
CA VAL A 104 -2.08 10.03 -16.22
C VAL A 104 -2.79 10.40 -14.91
N ALA A 105 -2.71 11.65 -14.46
CA ALA A 105 -3.44 12.12 -13.28
C ALA A 105 -4.97 12.07 -13.49
N ALA A 106 -5.46 12.49 -14.65
CA ALA A 106 -6.88 12.39 -14.99
C ALA A 106 -7.34 10.92 -15.07
N PHE A 107 -6.54 10.05 -15.69
CA PHE A 107 -6.83 8.62 -15.80
C PHE A 107 -6.88 7.94 -14.43
N THR A 108 -5.93 8.24 -13.55
CA THR A 108 -5.93 7.71 -12.17
C THR A 108 -7.09 8.24 -11.35
N MET A 109 -7.52 9.48 -11.57
CA MET A 109 -8.74 10.04 -10.94
C MET A 109 -10.01 9.32 -11.43
N ILE A 110 -10.11 9.01 -12.72
CA ILE A 110 -11.22 8.20 -13.27
C ILE A 110 -11.24 6.81 -12.62
N ILE A 111 -10.08 6.15 -12.52
CA ILE A 111 -9.97 4.84 -11.85
C ILE A 111 -10.40 4.93 -10.38
N ALA A 112 -10.01 5.99 -9.67
CA ALA A 112 -10.37 6.18 -8.26
C ALA A 112 -11.89 6.28 -8.06
N ILE A 113 -12.61 6.95 -8.97
CA ILE A 113 -14.08 7.03 -8.93
C ILE A 113 -14.71 5.68 -9.27
N CYS A 114 -14.13 4.93 -10.21
CA CYS A 114 -14.66 3.62 -10.61
C CYS A 114 -14.48 2.52 -9.55
N PHE A 115 -13.44 2.60 -8.71
CA PHE A 115 -13.10 1.55 -7.74
C PHE A 115 -12.96 2.10 -6.31
N PRO A 116 -14.09 2.37 -5.61
CA PRO A 116 -14.07 2.89 -4.23
C PRO A 116 -13.74 1.81 -3.16
N PHE A 117 -13.06 0.71 -3.52
CA PHE A 117 -12.78 -0.43 -2.63
C PHE A 117 -11.34 -0.39 -2.11
N PHE A 118 -11.07 0.49 -1.15
CA PHE A 118 -9.71 0.74 -0.66
C PHE A 118 -9.03 -0.50 -0.04
N GLY A 119 -9.71 -1.23 0.85
CA GLY A 119 -9.13 -2.40 1.53
C GLY A 119 -8.74 -3.54 0.58
N GLY A 120 -9.60 -3.86 -0.39
CA GLY A 120 -9.33 -4.86 -1.42
C GLY A 120 -8.18 -4.46 -2.34
N LEU A 121 -8.10 -3.21 -2.77
CA LEU A 121 -7.01 -2.68 -3.61
C LEU A 121 -5.67 -2.67 -2.87
N LEU A 122 -5.65 -2.19 -1.63
CA LEU A 122 -4.44 -2.20 -0.78
C LEU A 122 -3.89 -3.61 -0.60
N SER A 123 -4.78 -4.58 -0.32
CA SER A 123 -4.38 -5.98 -0.16
C SER A 123 -3.86 -6.57 -1.47
N PHE A 124 -4.51 -6.27 -2.59
CA PHE A 124 -4.08 -6.73 -3.91
C PHE A 124 -2.69 -6.20 -4.28
N PHE A 125 -2.51 -4.88 -4.31
CA PHE A 125 -1.22 -4.26 -4.68
C PHE A 125 -0.14 -4.45 -3.62
N GLY A 126 -0.50 -4.53 -2.35
CA GLY A 126 0.42 -4.82 -1.25
C GLY A 126 1.05 -6.22 -1.38
N GLY A 127 0.28 -7.23 -1.74
CA GLY A 127 0.85 -8.55 -2.02
C GLY A 127 1.54 -8.64 -3.38
N PHE A 128 0.94 -8.07 -4.43
CA PHE A 128 1.46 -8.21 -5.79
C PHE A 128 2.75 -7.40 -6.03
N ALA A 129 2.81 -6.16 -5.57
CA ALA A 129 3.92 -5.24 -5.87
C ALA A 129 4.87 -5.07 -4.68
N PHE A 130 4.34 -4.88 -3.47
CA PHE A 130 5.18 -4.60 -2.30
C PHE A 130 5.86 -5.86 -1.75
N ALA A 131 5.15 -6.98 -1.63
CA ALA A 131 5.73 -8.23 -1.13
C ALA A 131 6.96 -8.71 -1.94
N PRO A 132 6.95 -8.76 -3.28
CA PRO A 132 8.15 -9.16 -4.02
C PRO A 132 9.29 -8.14 -3.90
N THR A 133 8.97 -6.85 -3.84
CA THR A 133 9.99 -5.81 -3.77
C THR A 133 10.74 -5.84 -2.43
N SER A 134 10.03 -6.08 -1.32
CA SER A 134 10.61 -6.04 0.02
C SER A 134 11.17 -7.37 0.51
N TYR A 135 10.58 -8.51 0.11
CA TYR A 135 10.99 -9.83 0.63
C TYR A 135 11.68 -10.70 -0.42
N PHE A 136 11.21 -10.70 -1.66
CA PHE A 136 11.71 -11.61 -2.69
C PHE A 136 12.99 -11.10 -3.37
N LEU A 137 12.99 -9.84 -3.84
CA LEU A 137 14.12 -9.23 -4.54
C LEU A 137 15.42 -9.21 -3.71
N PRO A 138 15.45 -8.72 -2.46
CA PRO A 138 16.70 -8.67 -1.70
C PRO A 138 17.24 -10.07 -1.39
N CYS A 139 16.37 -11.05 -1.14
CA CYS A 139 16.75 -12.44 -0.89
C CYS A 139 17.43 -13.09 -2.10
N ILE A 140 16.92 -12.87 -3.31
CA ILE A 140 17.52 -13.39 -4.55
C ILE A 140 18.84 -12.69 -4.86
N ILE A 141 18.87 -11.35 -4.77
CA ILE A 141 20.08 -10.57 -5.01
C ILE A 141 21.20 -11.04 -4.07
N TRP A 142 20.90 -11.23 -2.78
CA TRP A 142 21.85 -11.73 -1.81
C TRP A 142 22.33 -13.15 -2.12
N LEU A 143 21.43 -14.05 -2.56
CA LEU A 143 21.79 -15.43 -2.92
C LEU A 143 22.76 -15.46 -4.13
N ILE A 144 22.55 -14.59 -5.12
CA ILE A 144 23.39 -14.49 -6.32
C ILE A 144 24.78 -13.92 -5.99
N ILE A 145 24.85 -12.89 -5.14
CA ILE A 145 26.10 -12.20 -4.80
C ILE A 145 26.95 -13.03 -3.83
N CYS A 146 26.37 -13.52 -2.73
CA CYS A 146 27.16 -14.13 -1.65
C CYS A 146 27.44 -15.62 -1.83
N LYS A 147 26.71 -16.32 -2.72
CA LYS A 147 26.85 -17.77 -3.01
C LYS A 147 27.10 -18.62 -1.73
N PRO A 148 26.16 -18.64 -0.77
CA PRO A 148 26.34 -19.36 0.48
C PRO A 148 26.50 -20.87 0.27
N LYS A 149 27.24 -21.53 1.17
CA LYS A 149 27.39 -22.98 1.15
C LYS A 149 26.01 -23.66 1.25
N ARG A 150 25.76 -24.63 0.38
CA ARG A 150 24.52 -25.43 0.38
C ARG A 150 24.36 -26.11 1.74
N PHE A 151 23.14 -26.10 2.29
CA PHE A 151 22.78 -26.61 3.63
C PHE A 151 23.32 -25.83 4.84
N SER A 152 23.82 -24.61 4.68
CA SER A 152 24.06 -23.72 5.83
C SER A 152 22.74 -23.15 6.40
N LEU A 153 22.70 -22.81 7.70
CA LEU A 153 21.54 -22.16 8.33
C LEU A 153 21.15 -20.87 7.59
N THR A 154 22.12 -20.10 7.10
CA THR A 154 21.85 -18.89 6.30
C THR A 154 21.18 -19.20 4.96
N TRP A 155 21.49 -20.35 4.37
CA TRP A 155 20.84 -20.80 3.13
C TRP A 155 19.38 -21.19 3.37
N PHE A 156 19.10 -21.90 4.47
CA PHE A 156 17.73 -22.25 4.87
C PHE A 156 16.89 -21.01 5.20
N ILE A 157 17.43 -20.05 5.97
CA ILE A 157 16.73 -18.80 6.30
C ILE A 157 16.40 -18.01 5.04
N ASN A 158 17.33 -17.89 4.08
CA ASN A 158 17.07 -17.15 2.84
C ASN A 158 16.01 -17.82 1.96
N TRP A 159 16.00 -19.16 1.92
CA TRP A 159 14.96 -19.91 1.23
C TRP A 159 13.60 -19.77 1.91
N LEU A 160 13.56 -19.78 3.24
CA LEU A 160 12.34 -19.54 4.03
C LEU A 160 11.79 -18.12 3.77
N CYS A 161 12.63 -17.08 3.79
CA CYS A 161 12.23 -15.72 3.44
C CYS A 161 11.68 -15.61 2.00
N THR A 162 12.25 -16.38 1.08
CA THR A 162 11.77 -16.43 -0.31
C THR A 162 10.37 -17.05 -0.38
N ILE A 163 10.14 -18.17 0.30
CA ILE A 163 8.80 -18.80 0.39
C ILE A 163 7.80 -17.85 1.05
N LEU A 164 8.18 -17.22 2.17
CA LEU A 164 7.35 -16.25 2.88
C LEU A 164 7.07 -14.97 2.07
N GLY A 165 7.88 -14.63 1.08
CA GLY A 165 7.61 -13.54 0.15
C GLY A 165 6.67 -13.94 -0.99
N VAL A 166 6.83 -15.16 -1.53
CA VAL A 166 6.00 -15.68 -2.63
C VAL A 166 4.58 -16.03 -2.17
N LEU A 167 4.42 -16.50 -0.95
CA LEU A 167 3.12 -16.92 -0.43
C LEU A 167 2.11 -15.75 -0.35
N PRO A 168 2.42 -14.58 0.24
CA PRO A 168 1.57 -13.39 0.18
C PRO A 168 1.34 -12.86 -1.23
N MET A 169 2.32 -13.00 -2.14
CA MET A 169 2.17 -12.59 -3.54
C MET A 169 1.06 -13.38 -4.26
N VAL A 170 0.79 -14.62 -3.87
CA VAL A 170 -0.31 -15.42 -4.42
C VAL A 170 -1.61 -15.25 -3.62
N LEU A 171 -1.53 -15.32 -2.29
CA LEU A 171 -2.73 -15.28 -1.45
C LEU A 171 -3.40 -13.90 -1.39
N SER A 172 -2.62 -12.82 -1.38
CA SER A 172 -3.16 -11.47 -1.21
C SER A 172 -3.95 -10.98 -2.43
N PRO A 173 -3.52 -11.23 -3.69
CA PRO A 173 -4.36 -10.92 -4.85
C PRO A 173 -5.68 -11.68 -4.86
N ILE A 174 -5.68 -12.96 -4.46
CA ILE A 174 -6.90 -13.77 -4.36
C ILE A 174 -7.85 -13.18 -3.30
N GLY A 175 -7.31 -12.83 -2.13
CA GLY A 175 -8.08 -12.19 -1.05
C GLY A 175 -8.63 -10.81 -1.45
N GLY A 176 -7.79 -9.97 -2.06
CA GLY A 176 -8.18 -8.64 -2.55
C GLY A 176 -9.26 -8.71 -3.62
N LEU A 177 -9.09 -9.59 -4.62
CA LEU A 177 -10.11 -9.82 -5.66
C LEU A 177 -11.43 -10.31 -5.06
N ARG A 178 -11.39 -11.23 -4.10
CA ARG A 178 -12.58 -11.75 -3.43
C ARG A 178 -13.30 -10.67 -2.62
N SER A 179 -12.57 -9.80 -1.93
CA SER A 179 -13.14 -8.63 -1.22
C SER A 179 -13.81 -7.65 -2.19
N ILE A 180 -13.16 -7.36 -3.33
CA ILE A 180 -13.72 -6.47 -4.38
C ILE A 180 -15.01 -7.05 -4.97
N ILE A 181 -15.04 -8.35 -5.30
CA ILE A 181 -16.22 -9.00 -5.90
C ILE A 181 -17.41 -8.98 -4.92
N VAL A 182 -17.17 -9.27 -3.65
CA VAL A 182 -18.24 -9.23 -2.62
C VAL A 182 -18.77 -7.80 -2.48
N SER A 183 -17.87 -6.83 -2.33
CA SER A 183 -18.26 -5.42 -2.16
C SER A 183 -18.99 -4.83 -3.37
N ALA A 184 -18.59 -5.22 -4.59
CA ALA A 184 -19.27 -4.83 -5.83
C ALA A 184 -20.67 -5.45 -5.94
N LYS A 185 -20.83 -6.70 -5.50
CA LYS A 185 -22.12 -7.37 -5.45
C LYS A 185 -23.06 -6.71 -4.45
N ASP A 186 -22.56 -6.34 -3.28
CA ASP A 186 -23.36 -5.64 -2.26
C ASP A 186 -23.83 -4.27 -2.76
N THR A 187 -22.94 -3.51 -3.41
CA THR A 187 -23.28 -2.22 -4.06
C THR A 187 -24.37 -2.37 -5.13
N THR A 188 -24.34 -3.48 -5.88
CA THR A 188 -25.35 -3.78 -6.91
C THR A 188 -26.67 -4.23 -6.29
N ASN A 189 -26.63 -5.01 -5.20
CA ASN A 189 -27.81 -5.52 -4.49
C ASN A 189 -28.47 -4.49 -3.57
N SER A 190 -27.79 -3.38 -3.24
CA SER A 190 -28.43 -2.19 -2.64
C SER A 190 -29.13 -1.29 -3.68
N SER A 191 -28.94 -1.56 -4.97
CA SER A 191 -29.56 -0.82 -6.08
C SER A 191 -30.91 -1.36 -6.64
N PRO A 192 -31.48 -2.53 -6.30
CA PRO A 192 -32.79 -2.96 -6.83
C PRO A 192 -33.98 -2.22 -6.19
N ASP A 193 -33.84 -1.65 -4.99
CA ASP A 193 -34.95 -1.02 -4.24
C ASP A 193 -34.90 0.52 -4.26
N SER A 194 -33.95 1.12 -4.97
CA SER A 194 -33.89 2.58 -5.20
C SER A 194 -34.25 2.95 -6.64
N ILE A 195 -35.20 2.23 -7.25
CA ILE A 195 -36.11 2.91 -8.18
C ILE A 195 -37.11 3.63 -7.26
N PRO A 196 -37.08 4.97 -7.13
CA PRO A 196 -38.23 5.64 -6.54
C PRO A 196 -39.41 5.25 -7.41
N ASP A 197 -40.39 4.56 -6.83
CA ASP A 197 -41.69 4.37 -7.44
C ASP A 197 -42.20 5.78 -7.82
N CYS A 198 -42.19 6.09 -9.11
CA CYS A 198 -42.70 7.32 -9.71
C CYS A 198 -44.24 7.41 -9.58
N ARG A 199 -44.80 6.97 -8.45
CA ARG A 199 -46.23 6.90 -8.15
C ARG A 199 -46.59 7.37 -6.73
N THR A 200 -45.65 7.96 -5.98
CA THR A 200 -45.94 8.58 -4.67
C THR A 200 -45.65 10.08 -4.60
N VAL A 201 -45.37 10.71 -5.75
CA VAL A 201 -45.34 12.18 -5.89
C VAL A 201 -46.24 12.58 -7.06
N CYS A 202 -47.54 12.34 -6.92
CA CYS A 202 -48.65 12.99 -7.61
C CYS A 202 -49.94 12.66 -6.86
#